data_AF-A0AAN7PEW4-F1
#
_entry.id   AF-A0AAN7PEW4-F1
#
_cell.length_a   1.000
_cell.length_b   1.000
_cell.length_c   1.000
_cell.angle_alpha   90.00
_cell.angle_beta   90.00
_cell.angle_gamma   90.00
#
_symmetry.space_group_name_H-M   'P 1'
#
loop_
_entity.id
_entity.type
_entity.pdbx_description
1 polymer ?
#
loop_
_entity_poly.entity_id
_entity_poly.type
_entity_poly.pdbx_seq_one_letter_code
_entity_poly.pdbx_strand_id
1 'polypeptide(L)'
;MEWFGLTMCGYQNYLKSTMRPDYKEPEKILSVNEQLKLGTKKPLSDLLKELDVYIGHYDGYAYDSLDRIKRQKQKGIRKPVDPNKMFRYAATEAQNYGFWIDDPALNLNDWHKKSLYKPKPVTEVGRFLDTVQKIDKFFKL
;
A
#
# COMPACT_ATOMS: atom_id res chain seq x y z
N MET A 1 19.10 11.55 26.52
CA MET A 1 17.90 10.77 26.19
C MET A 1 16.76 11.75 25.97
N GLU A 2 16.44 12.06 24.72
CA GLU A 2 15.33 12.98 24.40
C GLU A 2 14.03 12.16 24.33
N TRP A 3 13.34 12.06 25.47
CA TRP A 3 12.16 11.20 25.67
C TRP A 3 10.85 11.82 25.14
N PHE A 4 10.87 13.08 24.68
CA PHE A 4 9.64 13.85 24.38
C PHE A 4 9.65 14.64 23.07
N GLY A 5 10.33 14.16 22.02
CA GLY A 5 10.15 14.68 20.64
C GLY A 5 10.54 16.15 20.37
N LEU A 6 10.88 16.90 21.41
CA LEU A 6 11.58 18.18 21.35
C LEU A 6 13.06 17.89 21.43
N THR A 7 13.68 17.75 20.25
CA THR A 7 15.13 17.80 20.16
C THR A 7 15.58 19.26 20.24
N MET A 8 16.82 19.51 20.64
CA MET A 8 17.44 20.85 20.57
C MET A 8 17.25 21.55 19.20
N CYS A 9 16.99 20.78 18.14
CA CYS A 9 16.81 21.24 16.76
C CYS A 9 15.33 21.28 16.29
N GLY A 10 14.36 21.10 17.18
CA GLY A 10 12.92 21.17 16.88
C GLY A 10 12.19 19.82 16.93
N TYR A 11 11.00 19.78 16.32
CA TYR A 11 10.17 18.58 16.26
C TYR A 11 10.83 17.50 15.39
N GLN A 12 11.02 16.32 15.97
CA GLN A 12 11.53 15.17 15.23
C GLN A 12 10.50 14.68 14.20
N ASN A 13 10.84 14.76 12.92
CA ASN A 13 10.00 14.18 11.86
C ASN A 13 10.24 12.67 11.77
N TYR A 14 9.49 11.92 12.57
CA TYR A 14 9.62 10.46 12.70
C TYR A 14 9.53 9.75 11.34
N LEU A 15 8.60 10.14 10.47
CA LEU A 15 8.42 9.53 9.15
C LEU A 15 9.65 9.71 8.24
N LYS A 16 10.32 10.86 8.31
CA LYS A 16 11.57 11.08 7.56
C LYS A 16 12.73 10.28 8.15
N SER A 17 12.78 10.11 9.47
CA SER A 17 13.82 9.29 10.10
C SER A 17 13.68 7.79 9.83
N THR A 18 12.45 7.31 9.59
CA THR A 18 12.18 5.89 9.30
C THR A 18 12.27 5.55 7.82
N MET A 19 12.26 6.55 6.93
CA MET A 19 12.37 6.35 5.47
C MET A 19 13.72 5.76 5.07
N ARG A 20 13.72 4.95 4.01
CA ARG A 20 14.96 4.48 3.39
C ARG A 20 15.70 5.68 2.76
N PRO A 21 17.03 5.75 2.89
CA PRO A 21 17.82 6.82 2.28
C PRO A 21 17.77 6.77 0.73
N ASP A 22 17.59 5.58 0.17
CA ASP A 22 17.57 5.37 -1.29
C ASP A 22 16.21 5.70 -1.92
N TYR A 23 15.17 5.82 -1.10
CA TYR A 23 13.82 6.06 -1.58
C TYR A 23 13.62 7.54 -1.90
N LYS A 24 13.28 7.83 -3.17
CA LYS A 24 12.90 9.18 -3.62
C LYS A 24 11.43 9.15 -4.04
N GLU A 25 10.64 10.03 -3.44
CA GLU A 25 9.29 10.29 -3.96
C GLU A 25 9.38 10.91 -5.36
N PRO A 26 8.40 10.64 -6.24
CA PRO A 26 8.33 11.31 -7.54
C PRO A 26 8.26 12.84 -7.36
N GLU A 27 8.60 13.58 -8.41
CA GLU A 27 8.44 15.03 -8.39
C GLU A 27 6.95 15.39 -8.45
N LYS A 28 6.57 16.45 -7.72
CA LYS A 28 5.18 16.92 -7.68
C LYS A 28 4.75 17.34 -9.08
N ILE A 29 3.87 16.54 -9.68
CA ILE A 29 3.20 16.95 -10.90
C ILE A 29 2.16 18.03 -10.54
N LEU A 30 2.32 19.21 -11.11
CA LEU A 30 1.43 20.36 -10.92
C LEU A 30 0.05 20.04 -11.50
N SER A 31 -1.01 20.47 -10.83
CA SER A 31 -2.37 20.36 -11.38
C SER A 31 -2.58 21.29 -12.57
N VAL A 32 -3.53 20.98 -13.47
CA VAL A 32 -3.89 21.85 -14.63
C VAL A 32 -4.12 23.29 -14.18
N ASN A 33 -4.85 23.50 -13.09
CA ASN A 33 -5.16 24.84 -12.59
C ASN A 33 -3.91 25.57 -12.10
N GLU A 34 -2.96 24.88 -11.49
CA GLU A 34 -1.68 25.45 -11.09
C GLU A 34 -0.80 25.75 -12.33
N GLN A 35 -0.79 24.85 -13.31
CA GLN A 35 -0.04 25.01 -14.55
C GLN A 35 -0.58 26.16 -15.42
N LEU A 36 -1.91 26.31 -15.52
CA LEU A 36 -2.55 27.42 -16.22
C LEU A 36 -2.25 28.77 -15.53
N LYS A 37 -2.21 28.82 -14.20
CA LYS A 37 -1.81 30.01 -13.45
C LYS A 37 -0.34 30.39 -13.66
N LEU A 38 0.52 29.40 -13.89
CA LEU A 38 1.96 29.60 -14.17
C LEU A 38 2.23 30.01 -15.63
N GLY A 39 1.22 30.05 -16.49
CA GLY A 39 1.37 30.42 -17.90
C GLY A 39 2.06 29.33 -18.72
N THR A 40 1.41 28.17 -18.86
CA THR A 40 1.93 27.10 -19.71
C THR A 40 1.87 27.45 -21.20
N LYS A 41 2.95 27.11 -21.93
CA LYS A 41 3.04 27.23 -23.41
C LYS A 41 2.37 26.08 -24.17
N LYS A 42 1.97 25.00 -23.47
CA LYS A 42 1.33 23.82 -24.09
C LYS A 42 -0.16 24.08 -24.33
N PRO A 43 -0.74 23.62 -25.47
CA PRO A 43 -2.17 23.70 -25.69
C PRO A 43 -2.95 22.86 -24.67
N LEU A 44 -4.15 23.32 -24.29
CA LEU A 44 -5.01 22.67 -23.29
C LEU A 44 -5.29 21.19 -23.60
N SER A 45 -5.37 20.83 -24.88
CA SER A 45 -5.60 19.46 -25.34
C SER A 45 -4.47 18.49 -24.95
N ASP A 46 -3.22 18.95 -24.98
CA ASP A 46 -2.08 18.10 -24.60
C ASP A 46 -1.95 17.98 -23.08
N LEU A 47 -2.32 19.03 -22.35
CA LEU A 47 -2.45 19.00 -20.89
C LEU A 47 -3.53 18.01 -20.42
N LEU A 48 -4.67 17.97 -21.12
CA LEU A 48 -5.77 17.03 -20.85
C LEU A 48 -5.48 15.59 -21.26
N LYS A 49 -4.49 15.33 -22.13
CA LYS A 49 -4.01 13.97 -22.41
C LYS A 49 -3.08 13.45 -21.31
N GLU A 50 -2.24 14.33 -20.78
CA GLU A 50 -1.36 14.02 -19.63
C GLU A 50 -2.17 13.89 -18.32
N LEU A 51 -3.26 14.65 -18.20
CA LEU A 51 -4.20 14.54 -17.08
C LEU A 51 -5.41 13.69 -17.43
N ASP A 52 -5.49 12.51 -16.84
CA ASP A 52 -6.71 11.73 -16.84
C ASP A 52 -7.89 12.57 -16.29
N VAL A 53 -8.82 12.93 -17.19
CA VAL A 53 -9.95 13.85 -16.95
C VAL A 53 -10.94 13.29 -15.93
N TYR A 54 -10.98 11.95 -15.76
CA TYR A 54 -11.84 11.29 -14.78
C TYR A 54 -11.18 11.14 -13.41
N ILE A 55 -9.85 11.01 -13.39
CA ILE A 55 -9.12 10.72 -12.17
C ILE A 55 -8.61 12.03 -11.53
N GLY A 56 -8.12 13.00 -12.32
CA GLY A 56 -7.20 14.03 -11.87
C GLY A 56 -5.84 13.39 -11.53
N HIS A 57 -4.76 14.17 -11.35
CA HIS A 57 -3.48 13.60 -10.90
C HIS A 57 -3.60 13.03 -9.47
N TYR A 58 -4.03 11.79 -9.37
CA TYR A 58 -3.99 10.99 -8.17
C TYR A 58 -3.09 9.78 -8.43
N ASP A 59 -1.82 10.10 -8.59
CA ASP A 59 -0.68 9.19 -8.48
C ASP A 59 -0.56 8.49 -7.12
N GLY A 60 -1.46 8.77 -6.16
CA GLY A 60 -1.43 8.25 -4.81
C GLY A 60 -0.35 8.88 -3.91
N TYR A 61 0.34 9.92 -4.37
CA TYR A 61 1.34 10.64 -3.58
C TYR A 61 0.78 11.95 -3.01
N ALA A 62 1.15 12.25 -1.77
CA ALA A 62 0.65 13.38 -1.02
C ALA A 62 1.45 14.67 -1.23
N TYR A 63 2.75 14.54 -1.52
CA TYR A 63 3.70 15.67 -1.67
C TYR A 63 3.61 16.68 -0.54
N ASP A 64 3.57 16.19 0.71
CA ASP A 64 3.46 17.00 1.93
C ASP A 64 2.18 17.88 2.02
N SER A 65 1.17 17.63 1.17
CA SER A 65 -0.10 18.36 1.18
C SER A 65 -1.19 17.56 1.88
N LEU A 66 -1.62 18.03 3.07
CA LEU A 66 -2.74 17.45 3.82
C LEU A 66 -4.04 17.46 3.03
N ASP A 67 -4.29 18.52 2.24
CA ASP A 67 -5.49 18.62 1.43
C ASP A 67 -5.52 17.57 0.32
N ARG A 68 -4.37 17.28 -0.29
CA ARG A 68 -4.24 16.21 -1.27
C ARG A 68 -4.49 14.84 -0.64
N ILE A 69 -3.96 14.58 0.56
CA ILE A 69 -4.22 13.35 1.32
C ILE A 69 -5.71 13.17 1.60
N LYS A 70 -6.40 14.22 2.07
CA LYS A 70 -7.83 14.15 2.35
C LYS A 70 -8.64 13.78 1.11
N ARG A 71 -8.36 14.45 -0.02
CA ARG A 71 -9.01 14.16 -1.31
C ARG A 71 -8.69 12.75 -1.82
N GLN A 72 -7.46 12.27 -1.65
CA GLN A 72 -7.05 10.90 -1.98
C GLN A 72 -7.86 9.88 -1.19
N LYS A 73 -7.97 10.06 0.13
CA LYS A 73 -8.74 9.18 1.01
C LYS A 73 -10.23 9.15 0.65
N GLN A 74 -10.83 10.31 0.37
CA GLN A 74 -12.24 10.39 -0.05
C GLN A 74 -12.52 9.62 -1.34
N LYS A 75 -11.54 9.58 -2.25
CA LYS A 75 -11.63 8.82 -3.51
C LYS A 75 -11.19 7.35 -3.38
N GLY A 76 -10.79 6.90 -2.19
CA GLY A 76 -10.29 5.54 -1.98
C GLY A 76 -8.95 5.26 -2.65
N ILE A 77 -8.20 6.29 -3.03
CA ILE A 77 -6.93 6.13 -3.75
C ILE A 77 -5.83 5.81 -2.76
N ARG A 78 -5.16 4.68 -2.99
CA ARG A 78 -4.06 4.19 -2.17
C ARG A 78 -2.73 4.69 -2.70
N LYS A 79 -1.76 4.85 -1.81
CA LYS A 79 -0.38 5.09 -2.21
C LYS A 79 0.11 3.85 -2.99
N PRO A 80 0.75 4.01 -4.17
CA PRO A 80 1.16 2.88 -4.99
C PRO A 80 2.39 2.15 -4.45
N VAL A 81 3.12 2.76 -3.52
CA VAL A 81 4.34 2.19 -2.94
C VAL A 81 4.02 1.50 -1.63
N ASP A 82 4.43 0.24 -1.55
CA ASP A 82 4.33 -0.57 -0.35
C ASP A 82 5.25 -0.05 0.77
N PRO A 83 4.85 -0.19 2.05
CA PRO A 83 5.66 0.27 3.18
C PRO A 83 7.07 -0.32 3.23
N ASN A 84 7.26 -1.56 2.79
CA ASN A 84 8.54 -2.28 2.77
C ASN A 84 9.58 -1.70 1.79
N LYS A 85 9.12 -1.03 0.73
CA LYS A 85 9.96 -0.34 -0.27
C LYS A 85 10.31 1.08 0.18
N MET A 86 9.46 1.69 1.00
CA MET A 86 9.59 3.08 1.43
C MET A 86 10.33 3.25 2.76
N PHE A 87 10.04 2.40 3.75
CA PHE A 87 10.59 2.51 5.10
C PHE A 87 11.71 1.50 5.33
N ARG A 88 12.64 1.85 6.22
CA ARG A 88 13.75 0.97 6.62
C ARG A 88 13.29 -0.11 7.59
N TYR A 89 12.29 0.20 8.43
CA TYR A 89 11.68 -0.69 9.40
C TYR A 89 10.19 -0.39 9.50
N ALA A 90 9.41 -1.36 10.00
CA ALA A 90 7.99 -1.17 10.26
C ALA A 90 7.80 -0.11 11.36
N ALA A 91 7.15 1.00 11.01
CA ALA A 91 6.90 2.11 11.93
C ALA A 91 5.75 1.79 12.93
N THR A 92 4.87 0.85 12.57
CA THR A 92 3.73 0.44 13.39
C THR A 92 3.56 -1.07 13.38
N GLU A 93 2.89 -1.61 14.39
CA GLU A 93 2.56 -3.05 14.48
C GLU A 93 1.73 -3.51 13.27
N ALA A 94 0.79 -2.68 12.82
CA ALA A 94 0.00 -2.96 11.62
C ALA A 94 0.85 -3.10 10.36
N GLN A 95 1.93 -2.32 10.24
CA GLN A 95 2.87 -2.47 9.12
C GLN A 95 3.69 -3.76 9.27
N ASN A 96 4.05 -4.14 10.49
CA ASN A 96 4.93 -5.28 10.75
C ASN A 96 4.40 -6.60 10.18
N TYR A 97 3.08 -6.81 10.18
CA TYR A 97 2.45 -8.02 9.63
C TYR A 97 2.80 -8.27 8.15
N GLY A 98 2.84 -7.20 7.33
CA GLY A 98 3.13 -7.29 5.89
C GLY A 98 4.52 -6.82 5.49
N PHE A 99 5.32 -6.33 6.43
CA PHE A 99 6.59 -5.66 6.12
C PHE A 99 7.62 -6.61 5.51
N TRP A 100 7.62 -7.87 5.96
CA TRP A 100 8.63 -8.86 5.61
C TRP A 100 8.29 -9.70 4.38
N ILE A 101 7.16 -9.44 3.70
CA ILE A 101 6.70 -10.27 2.57
C ILE A 101 7.73 -10.32 1.43
N ASP A 102 8.43 -9.22 1.17
CA ASP A 102 9.43 -9.11 0.10
C ASP A 102 10.88 -9.23 0.62
N ASP A 103 11.10 -9.82 1.81
CA ASP A 103 12.45 -9.97 2.36
C ASP A 103 13.27 -10.95 1.49
N PRO A 104 14.43 -10.55 0.94
CA PRO A 104 15.30 -11.43 0.17
C PRO A 104 15.67 -12.72 0.91
N ALA A 105 15.76 -12.69 2.24
CA ALA A 105 16.06 -13.87 3.05
C ALA A 105 14.93 -14.91 2.98
N LEU A 106 13.67 -14.48 2.80
CA LEU A 106 12.51 -15.36 2.66
C LEU A 106 12.36 -15.94 1.24
N ASN A 107 13.02 -15.35 0.25
CA ASN A 107 13.04 -15.89 -1.12
C ASN A 107 13.91 -17.14 -1.26
N LEU A 108 14.86 -17.33 -0.35
CA LEU A 108 15.67 -18.54 -0.29
C LEU A 108 14.83 -19.69 0.29
N ASN A 109 14.91 -20.90 -0.25
CA ASN A 109 14.06 -22.01 0.21
C ASN A 109 14.44 -22.59 1.58
N ASP A 110 15.43 -22.01 2.24
CA ASP A 110 16.12 -22.62 3.38
C ASP A 110 15.64 -22.09 4.74
N TRP A 111 14.82 -21.02 4.77
CA TRP A 111 14.41 -20.40 6.03
C TRP A 111 13.38 -21.22 6.83
N HIS A 112 12.68 -22.16 6.19
CA HIS A 112 11.78 -23.08 6.88
C HIS A 112 11.67 -24.44 6.19
N LYS A 113 11.43 -25.47 7.00
CA LYS A 113 11.14 -26.81 6.49
C LYS A 113 9.75 -26.80 5.83
N LYS A 114 9.71 -26.82 4.50
CA LYS A 114 8.46 -26.94 3.75
C LYS A 114 7.85 -28.32 3.99
N SER A 115 6.66 -28.36 4.58
CA SER A 115 5.81 -29.54 4.51
C SER A 115 4.91 -29.41 3.28
N LEU A 116 4.64 -30.54 2.60
CA LEU A 116 3.66 -30.56 1.52
C LEU A 116 2.28 -30.29 2.14
N TYR A 117 1.73 -29.11 1.84
CA TYR A 117 0.32 -28.84 2.14
C TYR A 117 -0.53 -29.77 1.27
N LYS A 118 -1.33 -30.61 1.93
CA LYS A 118 -2.31 -31.48 1.27
C LYS A 118 -3.67 -30.79 1.40
N PRO A 119 -4.08 -29.94 0.43
CA PRO A 119 -5.42 -29.36 0.47
C PRO A 119 -6.45 -30.49 0.49
N LYS A 120 -7.50 -30.35 1.30
CA LYS A 120 -8.66 -31.25 1.20
C LYS A 120 -9.39 -30.91 -0.11
N PRO A 121 -9.38 -31.79 -1.13
CA PRO A 121 -10.11 -31.51 -2.35
C PRO A 121 -11.61 -31.53 -2.03
N VAL A 122 -12.31 -30.46 -2.40
CA VAL A 122 -13.76 -30.43 -2.34
C VAL A 122 -14.29 -31.13 -3.59
N THR A 123 -14.52 -32.44 -3.48
CA THR A 123 -15.13 -33.23 -4.55
C THR A 123 -16.64 -33.05 -4.56
N GLU A 124 -17.30 -33.32 -5.69
CA GLU A 124 -18.77 -33.29 -5.77
C GLU A 124 -19.41 -34.27 -4.79
N VAL A 125 -18.82 -35.46 -4.64
CA VAL A 125 -19.22 -36.47 -3.64
C VAL A 125 -19.05 -35.93 -2.23
N GLY A 126 -17.93 -35.26 -1.93
CA GLY A 126 -17.72 -34.60 -0.64
C GLY A 126 -18.77 -33.53 -0.34
N ARG A 127 -19.11 -32.68 -1.32
CA ARG A 127 -20.18 -31.67 -1.19
C ARG A 127 -21.53 -32.32 -0.93
N PHE A 128 -21.85 -33.39 -1.65
CA PHE A 128 -23.09 -34.13 -1.45
C PHE A 128 -23.17 -34.71 -0.03
N LEU A 129 -22.11 -35.38 0.43
CA LEU A 129 -22.04 -35.92 1.79
C LEU A 129 -22.16 -34.82 2.86
N ASP A 130 -21.51 -33.67 2.66
CA ASP A 130 -21.65 -32.50 3.54
C ASP A 130 -23.09 -31.96 3.57
N THR A 131 -23.82 -31.99 2.44
CA THR A 131 -25.23 -31.60 2.41
C THR A 131 -26.12 -32.61 3.13
N VAL A 132 -25.87 -33.91 2.98
CA VAL A 132 -26.64 -34.97 3.65
C VAL A 132 -26.44 -34.91 5.16
N GLN A 133 -25.20 -34.71 5.64
CA GLN A 133 -24.90 -34.52 7.06
C GLN A 133 -25.61 -33.32 7.68
N LYS A 134 -25.87 -32.26 6.91
CA LYS A 134 -26.60 -31.07 7.40
C LYS A 134 -28.10 -31.32 7.52
N ILE A 135 -28.66 -32.20 6.71
CA ILE A 135 -30.10 -32.49 6.65
C ILE A 135 -30.47 -33.59 7.65
N ASP A 136 -29.66 -34.64 7.74
CA ASP A 136 -29.91 -35.78 8.62
C ASP A 136 -28.87 -35.87 9.75
N LYS A 137 -29.34 -35.64 10.98
CA LYS A 137 -28.53 -35.69 12.20
C LYS A 137 -27.99 -37.09 12.53
N PHE A 138 -28.57 -38.14 11.95
CA PHE A 138 -28.18 -39.52 12.16
C PHE A 138 -27.28 -40.08 11.06
N PHE A 139 -27.04 -39.31 9.98
CA PHE A 139 -26.18 -39.74 8.88
C PHE A 139 -24.72 -39.91 9.36
N LYS A 140 -24.20 -41.13 9.21
CA LYS A 140 -22.80 -41.50 9.49
C LYS A 140 -22.19 -42.13 8.24
N LEU A 141 -20.95 -41.74 7.97
CA LEU A 141 -20.11 -42.30 6.89
C LEU A 141 -19.49 -43.64 7.30
#